data_AF-A0A2E1GQJ9-F1
#
_entry.id   AF-A0A2E1GQJ9-F1
#
_cell.length_a   1.000
_cell.length_b   1.000
_cell.length_c   1.000
_cell.angle_alpha   90.00
_cell.angle_beta   90.00
_cell.angle_gamma   90.00
#
_symmetry.space_group_name_H-M   'P 1'
#
loop_
_entity.id
_entity.type
_entity.pdbx_description
1 polymer ?
#
loop_
_entity_poly.entity_id
_entity_poly.type
_entity_poly.pdbx_seq_one_letter_code
_entity_poly.pdbx_strand_id
1 'polypeptide(L)'
;IRQDDNIKEFVLKTGTLLQGHLTGKNKHDPLYGVGAMTELFENNKIHLPYGDAESQAKIDSYKRQLVYFDGKPVSSRNKHKTDIVMASWFPMKVFRRVQKEHLAEVGMDYNPSFSGYNVTEMNDAPWQ
;
A
#
# COMPACT_ATOMS: atom_id res chain seq x y z
N ILE A 1 15.03 6.62 13.23
CA ILE A 1 14.02 5.57 13.48
C ILE A 1 14.63 4.21 13.81
N ARG A 2 15.45 3.58 12.95
CA ARG A 2 16.13 2.31 13.31
C ARG A 2 17.19 2.43 14.42
N GLN A 3 17.58 3.64 14.76
CA GLN A 3 18.61 3.95 15.75
C GLN A 3 18.05 4.41 17.10
N ASP A 4 16.73 4.52 17.24
CA ASP A 4 16.13 4.93 18.52
C ASP A 4 15.87 3.68 19.38
N ASP A 5 16.52 3.62 20.53
CA ASP A 5 16.47 2.44 21.40
C ASP A 5 15.11 2.26 22.07
N ASN A 6 14.38 3.35 22.34
CA ASN A 6 13.04 3.28 22.91
C ASN A 6 12.06 2.63 21.92
N ILE A 7 12.19 2.97 20.63
CA ILE A 7 11.34 2.39 19.58
C ILE A 7 11.65 0.90 19.44
N LYS A 8 12.92 0.49 19.51
CA LYS A 8 13.29 -0.93 19.47
C LYS A 8 12.73 -1.70 20.67
N GLU A 9 12.86 -1.13 21.87
CA GLU A 9 12.34 -1.76 23.08
C GLU A 9 10.83 -1.94 23.03
N PHE A 10 10.09 -0.92 22.56
CA PHE A 10 8.65 -1.01 22.36
C PHE A 10 8.28 -2.13 21.38
N VAL A 11 8.94 -2.16 20.21
CA VAL A 11 8.73 -3.16 19.16
C VAL A 11 9.00 -4.58 19.67
N LEU A 12 10.06 -4.77 20.46
CA LEU A 12 10.39 -6.06 21.08
C LEU A 12 9.32 -6.51 22.10
N LYS A 13 8.79 -5.57 22.90
CA LYS A 13 7.75 -5.87 23.89
C LYS A 13 6.40 -6.19 23.25
N THR A 14 6.05 -5.52 22.16
CA THR A 14 4.72 -5.67 21.53
C THR A 14 4.69 -6.70 20.40
N GLY A 15 5.84 -7.20 19.95
CA GLY A 15 5.94 -8.10 18.80
C GLY A 15 5.62 -7.41 17.47
N THR A 16 5.63 -6.09 17.42
CA THR A 16 5.35 -5.32 16.20
C THR A 16 6.52 -5.43 15.22
N LEU A 17 6.28 -5.43 13.91
CA LEU A 17 7.35 -5.43 12.91
C LEU A 17 7.81 -4.00 12.60
N LEU A 18 9.10 -3.70 12.79
CA LEU A 18 9.68 -2.40 12.42
C LEU A 18 10.36 -2.46 11.05
N GLN A 19 9.72 -1.84 10.04
CA GLN A 19 10.30 -1.74 8.70
C GLN A 19 10.95 -0.37 8.47
N GLY A 20 12.22 -0.37 8.07
CA GLY A 20 12.90 0.85 7.66
C GLY A 20 12.41 1.32 6.29
N HIS A 21 12.24 2.64 6.14
CA HIS A 21 11.97 3.28 4.86
C HIS A 21 12.95 4.46 4.68
N LEU A 22 13.59 4.55 3.52
CA LEU A 22 14.43 5.69 3.15
C LEU A 22 13.62 6.62 2.24
N THR A 23 13.19 7.75 2.79
CA THR A 23 12.37 8.72 2.06
C THR A 23 13.28 9.69 1.31
N GLY A 24 13.72 9.30 0.12
CA GLY A 24 14.48 10.16 -0.81
C GLY A 24 13.55 10.94 -1.75
N LYS A 25 13.86 10.90 -3.05
CA LYS A 25 13.01 11.47 -4.13
C LYS A 25 11.70 10.69 -4.34
N ASN A 26 11.58 9.49 -3.77
CA ASN A 26 10.46 8.56 -3.95
C ASN A 26 9.08 9.12 -3.57
N LYS A 27 9.01 10.15 -2.71
CA LYS A 27 7.74 10.76 -2.29
C LYS A 27 7.02 11.53 -3.41
N HIS A 28 7.77 12.00 -4.40
CA HIS A 28 7.26 12.70 -5.59
C HIS A 28 7.19 11.80 -6.82
N ASP A 29 7.43 10.49 -6.66
CA ASP A 29 7.28 9.54 -7.75
C ASP A 29 5.80 9.51 -8.21
N PRO A 30 5.50 9.70 -9.51
CA PRO A 30 4.12 9.71 -10.00
C PRO A 30 3.35 8.41 -9.75
N LEU A 31 4.05 7.27 -9.73
CA LEU A 31 3.45 5.94 -9.65
C LEU A 31 3.45 5.36 -8.24
N TYR A 32 4.45 5.75 -7.43
CA TYR A 32 4.67 5.18 -6.09
C TYR A 32 4.67 6.22 -4.95
N GLY A 33 4.70 7.50 -5.27
CA GLY A 33 4.72 8.59 -4.30
C GLY A 33 3.34 8.89 -3.72
N VAL A 34 3.25 10.02 -3.03
CA VAL A 34 2.00 10.48 -2.40
C VAL A 34 0.93 10.78 -3.45
N GLY A 35 1.32 11.30 -4.62
CA GLY A 35 0.40 11.58 -5.73
C GLY A 35 -0.30 10.34 -6.29
N ALA A 36 0.29 9.16 -6.15
CA ALA A 36 -0.33 7.91 -6.56
C ALA A 36 -1.53 7.49 -5.68
N MET A 37 -1.78 8.19 -4.57
CA MET A 37 -2.98 7.98 -3.75
C MET A 37 -4.21 8.70 -4.31
N THR A 38 -4.06 9.65 -5.23
CA THR A 38 -5.18 10.42 -5.82
C THR A 38 -6.21 9.49 -6.45
N GLU A 39 -5.76 8.53 -7.26
CA GLU A 39 -6.64 7.53 -7.90
C GLU A 39 -7.42 6.70 -6.88
N LEU A 40 -6.83 6.42 -5.70
CA LEU A 40 -7.53 5.69 -4.64
C LEU A 40 -8.64 6.52 -3.99
N PHE A 41 -8.43 7.84 -3.87
CA PHE A 41 -9.48 8.73 -3.39
C PHE A 41 -10.59 8.89 -4.44
N GLU A 42 -10.24 9.06 -5.71
CA GLU A 42 -11.21 9.16 -6.82
C GLU A 42 -12.07 7.89 -6.96
N ASN A 43 -11.44 6.72 -6.83
CA ASN A 43 -12.13 5.42 -6.90
C ASN A 43 -12.79 5.00 -5.57
N ASN A 44 -12.91 5.90 -4.59
CA ASN A 44 -13.51 5.65 -3.28
C ASN A 44 -12.92 4.41 -2.58
N LYS A 45 -11.61 4.18 -2.69
CA LYS A 45 -10.90 3.09 -2.01
C LYS A 45 -10.39 3.49 -0.62
N ILE A 46 -10.28 4.79 -0.36
CA ILE A 46 -9.92 5.34 0.95
C ILE A 46 -11.13 6.07 1.53
N HIS A 47 -11.60 5.63 2.70
CA HIS A 47 -12.67 6.27 3.45
C HIS A 47 -12.11 6.89 4.73
N LEU A 48 -12.31 8.19 4.92
CA LEU A 48 -11.91 8.90 6.13
C LEU A 48 -13.14 9.16 7.01
N PRO A 49 -13.12 8.83 8.31
CA PRO A 49 -14.29 8.96 9.18
C PRO A 49 -14.61 10.43 9.50
N TYR A 50 -15.63 11.00 8.86
CA TYR A 50 -16.01 12.41 9.03
C TYR A 50 -17.39 12.53 9.70
N GLY A 51 -17.43 12.45 11.03
CA GLY A 51 -18.69 12.43 11.79
C GLY A 51 -18.67 13.41 12.96
N ASP A 52 -17.88 13.09 13.98
CA ASP A 52 -17.72 13.86 15.21
C ASP A 52 -16.75 15.05 15.04
N ALA A 53 -16.87 16.05 15.92
CA ALA A 53 -16.04 17.27 15.86
C ALA A 53 -14.53 16.97 15.93
N GLU A 54 -14.12 15.93 16.67
CA GLU A 54 -12.71 15.55 16.77
C GLU A 54 -12.20 14.94 15.45
N SER A 55 -12.95 14.00 14.86
CA SER A 55 -12.57 13.42 13.57
C SER A 55 -12.62 14.43 12.43
N GLN A 56 -13.57 15.36 12.45
CA GLN A 56 -13.60 16.48 11.49
C GLN A 56 -12.33 17.32 11.59
N ALA A 57 -11.91 17.71 12.80
CA ALA A 57 -10.69 18.48 13.01
C ALA A 57 -9.43 17.74 12.51
N LYS A 58 -9.34 16.43 12.75
CA LYS A 58 -8.23 15.59 12.27
C LYS A 58 -8.21 15.48 10.75
N ILE A 59 -9.36 15.26 10.12
CA ILE A 59 -9.46 15.16 8.66
C ILE A 59 -9.20 16.50 7.99
N ASP A 60 -9.67 17.61 8.56
CA ASP A 60 -9.41 18.92 7.99
C ASP A 60 -7.92 19.27 8.09
N SER A 61 -7.24 18.86 9.16
CA SER A 61 -5.78 18.93 9.26
C SER A 61 -5.10 18.13 8.15
N TYR A 62 -5.58 16.91 7.88
CA TYR A 62 -5.08 16.07 6.78
C TYR A 62 -5.29 16.71 5.40
N LYS A 63 -6.52 17.18 5.11
CA LYS A 63 -6.87 17.85 3.85
C LYS A 63 -6.01 19.09 3.61
N ARG A 64 -5.78 19.91 4.64
CA ARG A 64 -4.88 21.07 4.54
C ARG A 64 -3.49 20.65 4.11
N GLN A 65 -2.91 19.60 4.73
CA GLN A 65 -1.57 19.12 4.37
C GLN A 65 -1.49 18.57 2.94
N LEU A 66 -2.55 17.93 2.43
CA LEU A 66 -2.61 17.47 1.03
C LEU A 66 -2.53 18.64 0.04
N VAL A 67 -3.29 19.71 0.26
CA VAL A 67 -3.30 20.90 -0.62
C VAL A 67 -1.92 21.57 -0.67
N TYR A 68 -1.16 21.56 0.42
CA TYR A 68 0.20 22.12 0.44
C TYR A 68 1.25 21.21 -0.20
N PHE A 69 0.98 19.91 -0.35
CA PHE A 69 1.90 18.97 -0.99
C PHE A 69 1.99 19.18 -2.52
N ASP A 70 1.00 19.84 -3.13
CA ASP A 70 0.84 20.10 -4.56
C ASP A 70 1.80 21.18 -5.13
N GLY A 71 3.06 21.18 -4.71
CA GLY A 71 4.14 21.85 -5.46
C GLY A 71 4.27 23.37 -5.28
N LYS A 72 3.57 24.02 -4.34
CA LYS A 72 3.87 25.44 -4.03
C LYS A 72 5.32 25.55 -3.51
N PRO A 73 6.12 26.54 -3.99
CA PRO A 73 7.49 26.71 -3.54
C PRO A 73 7.49 26.93 -2.03
N VAL A 74 8.03 25.96 -1.31
CA VAL A 74 8.13 25.98 0.14
C VAL A 74 9.21 27.00 0.49
N SER A 75 8.79 28.23 0.79
CA SER A 75 9.67 29.19 1.48
C SER A 75 10.19 28.52 2.75
N SER A 76 11.48 28.73 3.08
CA SER A 76 12.09 28.25 4.34
C SER A 76 11.25 28.62 5.59
N ARG A 77 10.48 29.72 5.49
CA ARG A 77 9.56 30.22 6.52
C ARG A 77 8.23 29.47 6.61
N ASN A 78 7.83 28.78 5.54
CA ASN A 78 6.58 28.04 5.38
C ASN A 78 6.84 26.53 5.25
N LYS A 79 7.76 25.98 6.04
CA LYS A 79 8.00 24.53 6.11
C LYS A 79 6.79 23.87 6.78
N HIS A 80 5.75 23.61 6.00
CA HIS A 80 4.52 23.00 6.50
C HIS A 80 4.77 21.54 6.86
N LYS A 81 4.23 21.11 8.00
CA LYS A 81 4.29 19.72 8.46
C LYS A 81 3.49 18.87 7.48
N THR A 82 4.13 17.90 6.83
CA THR A 82 3.48 16.91 5.96
C THR A 82 3.42 15.53 6.61
N ASP A 83 3.66 15.47 7.92
CA ASP A 83 3.83 14.21 8.65
C ASP A 83 2.58 13.32 8.58
N ILE A 84 1.38 13.90 8.59
CA ILE A 84 0.12 13.12 8.52
C ILE A 84 -0.06 12.53 7.12
N VAL A 85 0.27 13.31 6.08
CA VAL A 85 0.26 12.83 4.68
C VAL A 85 1.26 11.70 4.49
N MET A 86 2.48 11.88 5.01
CA MET A 86 3.51 10.83 4.94
C MET A 86 3.12 9.58 5.73
N ALA A 87 2.51 9.75 6.91
CA ALA A 87 1.98 8.65 7.71
C ALA A 87 0.89 7.87 6.96
N SER A 88 0.00 8.57 6.25
CA SER A 88 -1.05 7.94 5.43
C SER A 88 -0.51 7.18 4.21
N TRP A 89 0.64 7.58 3.69
CA TRP A 89 1.27 6.97 2.52
C TRP A 89 2.06 5.70 2.86
N PHE A 90 2.69 5.60 4.03
CA PHE A 90 3.49 4.41 4.39
C PHE A 90 2.74 3.08 4.29
N PRO A 91 1.48 2.95 4.75
CA PRO A 91 0.68 1.74 4.57
C PRO A 91 0.55 1.29 3.10
N MET A 92 0.53 2.24 2.16
CA MET A 92 0.40 1.93 0.73
C MET A 92 1.54 1.05 0.21
N LYS A 93 2.75 1.21 0.77
CA LYS A 93 3.89 0.34 0.44
C LYS A 93 3.63 -1.11 0.86
N VAL A 94 2.98 -1.31 2.01
CA VAL A 94 2.65 -2.65 2.52
C VAL A 94 1.57 -3.28 1.66
N PHE A 95 0.49 -2.56 1.35
CA PHE A 95 -0.57 -3.08 0.47
C PHE A 95 -0.06 -3.50 -0.89
N ARG A 96 0.81 -2.69 -1.52
CA ARG A 96 1.42 -3.05 -2.81
C ARG A 96 2.34 -4.25 -2.71
N ARG A 97 3.04 -4.44 -1.59
CA ARG A 97 3.86 -5.65 -1.37
C ARG A 97 2.96 -6.87 -1.24
N VAL A 98 1.94 -6.81 -0.39
CA VAL A 98 0.99 -7.91 -0.17
C VAL A 98 0.27 -8.29 -1.47
N GLN A 99 -0.13 -7.32 -2.29
CA GLN A 99 -0.72 -7.60 -3.61
C GLN A 99 0.25 -8.34 -4.54
N LYS A 100 1.54 -7.96 -4.55
CA LYS A 100 2.55 -8.66 -5.35
C LYS A 100 2.80 -10.08 -4.86
N GLU A 101 2.88 -10.27 -3.54
CA GLU A 101 3.03 -11.58 -2.90
C GLU A 101 1.82 -12.46 -3.25
N HIS A 102 0.60 -11.93 -3.10
CA HIS A 102 -0.63 -12.62 -3.46
C HIS A 102 -0.71 -13.00 -4.95
N LEU A 103 -0.34 -12.09 -5.86
CA LEU A 103 -0.31 -12.39 -7.30
C LEU A 103 0.73 -13.47 -7.64
N ALA A 104 1.85 -13.51 -6.93
CA ALA A 104 2.87 -14.54 -7.11
C ALA A 104 2.39 -15.92 -6.62
N GLU A 105 1.62 -15.98 -5.54
CA GLU A 105 0.99 -17.23 -5.06
C GLU A 105 -0.07 -17.73 -6.05
N VAL A 106 -0.96 -16.85 -6.52
CA VAL A 106 -2.03 -17.20 -7.46
C VAL A 106 -1.50 -17.74 -8.79
N GLY A 107 -0.30 -17.33 -9.22
CA GLY A 107 0.35 -17.82 -10.43
C GLY A 107 0.84 -19.27 -10.37
N MET A 108 0.86 -19.90 -9.18
CA MET A 108 1.45 -21.23 -8.97
C MET A 108 0.42 -22.37 -8.91
N ASP A 109 -0.87 -22.07 -8.79
CA ASP A 109 -1.94 -23.09 -8.69
C ASP A 109 -2.61 -23.36 -10.05
N TYR A 110 -1.83 -23.75 -11.07
CA TYR A 110 -2.42 -24.33 -12.28
C TYR A 110 -2.71 -25.81 -12.02
N ASN A 111 -3.95 -26.12 -11.64
CA ASN A 111 -4.44 -27.48 -11.57
C ASN A 111 -5.31 -27.76 -12.81
N PRO A 112 -4.75 -28.30 -13.91
CA PRO A 112 -5.52 -28.53 -15.12
C PRO A 112 -6.70 -29.46 -14.81
N SER A 113 -7.90 -29.11 -15.29
CA SER A 113 -9.11 -29.89 -15.13
C SER A 113 -9.04 -31.29 -15.77
N PHE A 114 -7.98 -31.56 -16.54
CA PHE A 114 -7.68 -32.86 -17.12
C PHE A 114 -6.61 -33.68 -16.36
N SER A 115 -6.10 -33.20 -15.23
CA SER A 115 -5.16 -33.94 -14.36
C SER A 115 -5.88 -35.10 -13.65
N GLY A 116 -6.06 -36.21 -14.36
CA GLY A 116 -6.76 -37.38 -13.83
C GLY A 116 -7.39 -38.25 -14.91
N TYR A 117 -7.47 -37.78 -16.16
CA TYR A 117 -7.78 -38.65 -17.28
C TYR A 117 -6.52 -39.42 -17.64
N ASN A 118 -6.52 -40.73 -17.39
CA ASN A 118 -5.59 -41.61 -18.07
C ASN A 118 -5.76 -41.37 -19.57
N VAL A 119 -4.66 -41.22 -20.28
CA VAL A 119 -4.66 -41.28 -21.75
C VAL A 119 -5.10 -42.69 -22.08
N THR A 120 -6.40 -42.90 -22.28
CA THR A 120 -6.88 -44.14 -22.85
C THR A 120 -6.33 -44.20 -24.26
N GLU A 121 -5.46 -45.18 -24.52
CA GLU A 121 -5.10 -45.61 -25.87
C GLU A 121 -6.36 -46.17 -26.54
N MET A 122 -7.27 -45.28 -26.92
CA MET A 122 -8.48 -45.63 -27.65
C MET A 122 -8.07 -45.82 -29.12
N ASN A 123 -7.37 -46.93 -29.39
CA ASN A 123 -7.12 -47.43 -30.74
C ASN A 123 -8.08 -48.58 -31.07
N ASP A 124 -9.36 -48.40 -30.80
CA ASP A 124 -10.39 -49.25 -31.37
C ASP A 124 -11.06 -48.45 -32.50
N ALA A 125 -10.62 -48.72 -33.72
CA ALA A 125 -11.26 -48.21 -34.93
C ALA A 125 -12.70 -48.77 -35.01
N PRO A 126 -13.72 -47.94 -35.32
CA PRO A 126 -15.13 -48.30 -35.15
C PRO A 126 -15.71 -49.18 -36.26
N TRP A 127 -14.94 -50.11 -36.84
CA TRP A 127 -15.47 -51.03 -37.85
C TRP A 127 -14.88 -52.46 -37.74
N GLN A 128 -15.75 -53.41 -37.38
CA GLN A 128 -15.72 -54.79 -37.86
C GLN A 128 -17.08 -55.13 -38.45
#